data_AF-A0A357AHP5-F1
#
_entry.id   AF-A0A357AHP5-F1
#
_cell.length_a   1.000
_cell.length_b   1.000
_cell.length_c   1.000
_cell.angle_alpha   90.00
_cell.angle_beta   90.00
_cell.angle_gamma   90.00
#
_symmetry.space_group_name_H-M   'P 1'
#
loop_
_entity.id
_entity.type
_entity.pdbx_description
1 polymer ?
#
loop_
_entity_poly.entity_id
_entity_poly.type
_entity_poly.pdbx_seq_one_letter_code
_entity_poly.pdbx_strand_id
1 'polypeptide(L)'
;LIAEYLPPVEMDGKKVDCRHIISVFKLVQDLLAPSKVKSKSQFQLLMDKLPSNHKARWFAGAALNSAEQAMASVLSTVLSRLNSFLDSEMEQILCFETAIDAEKFCNEKSALFIVLPEEDLTKYFMVSLMIQQLYREILAVADENGGKLKNRVIFYCDELGTLPAIESLELIFSASRSRRLSMVPIIQSFGQLEKNYGKEGSEIIVDNCQDTIFGGFAPNSQTAEVLSKAMGSRTVMSGSVSRGKNDPSQSLQMIERPLMTPDELKSIPKGNFVVMKTGTHPMRTKLRLFRDWGIRFGEDYTVEEKAYRKVVYADKQTLEGNIVRKHTACFTVDEETGEISEPPAGTGTLHTPVAEPSESTIRRRSILKT
;
A
#
# COMPACT_ATOMS: atom_id res chain seq x y z
N LEU A 1 12.42 1.03 -17.64
CA LEU A 1 13.63 0.90 -18.50
C LEU A 1 13.53 1.79 -19.73
N ILE A 2 12.65 1.52 -20.69
CA ILE A 2 12.49 2.37 -21.89
C ILE A 2 11.92 3.79 -21.62
N ALA A 3 11.35 4.03 -20.44
CA ALA A 3 10.89 5.37 -20.04
C ALA A 3 11.99 6.44 -20.00
N GLU A 4 13.28 6.05 -19.96
CA GLU A 4 14.41 7.00 -20.01
C GLU A 4 14.48 7.78 -21.34
N TYR A 5 13.87 7.26 -22.40
CA TYR A 5 13.80 7.89 -23.72
C TYR A 5 12.58 8.80 -23.87
N LEU A 6 11.78 8.98 -22.81
CA LEU A 6 10.63 9.87 -22.76
C LEU A 6 10.75 10.82 -21.57
N PRO A 7 11.76 11.72 -21.54
CA PRO A 7 11.88 12.68 -20.46
C PRO A 7 10.67 13.64 -20.44
N PRO A 8 10.34 14.23 -19.28
CA PRO A 8 9.29 15.25 -19.20
C PRO A 8 9.54 16.39 -20.18
N VAL A 9 8.49 16.86 -20.85
CA VAL A 9 8.57 17.88 -21.89
C VAL A 9 7.91 19.16 -21.38
N GLU A 10 8.45 20.32 -21.75
CA GLU A 10 7.78 21.59 -21.50
C GLU A 10 6.73 21.86 -22.59
N MET A 11 5.47 21.97 -22.17
CA MET A 11 4.35 22.36 -23.03
C MET A 11 3.62 23.52 -22.37
N ASP A 12 3.42 24.61 -23.11
CA ASP A 12 2.71 25.81 -22.63
C ASP A 12 3.24 26.37 -21.28
N GLY A 13 4.57 26.32 -21.09
CA GLY A 13 5.24 26.81 -19.87
C GLY A 13 5.09 25.90 -18.65
N LYS A 14 4.51 24.70 -18.80
CA LYS A 14 4.41 23.68 -17.75
C LYS A 14 5.20 22.43 -18.13
N LYS A 15 5.89 21.83 -17.16
CA LYS A 15 6.49 20.51 -17.32
C LYS A 15 5.39 19.46 -17.31
N VAL A 16 5.30 18.70 -18.39
CA VAL A 16 4.34 17.61 -18.58
C VAL A 16 5.11 16.29 -18.61
N ASP A 17 4.74 15.38 -17.72
CA ASP A 17 5.30 14.02 -17.68
C ASP A 17 4.30 13.04 -18.27
N CYS A 18 4.68 12.37 -19.35
CA CYS A 18 3.87 11.35 -20.02
C CYS A 18 4.22 9.93 -19.55
N ARG A 19 5.12 9.75 -18.56
CA ARG A 19 5.56 8.45 -18.04
C ARG A 19 4.59 7.88 -16.99
N HIS A 20 3.34 7.69 -17.38
CA HIS A 20 2.30 7.10 -16.53
C HIS A 20 1.77 5.78 -17.12
N ILE A 21 1.02 5.02 -16.32
CA ILE A 21 0.55 3.67 -16.70
C ILE A 21 -0.37 3.69 -17.94
N ILE A 22 -1.12 4.77 -18.15
CA ILE A 22 -2.00 4.91 -19.32
C ILE A 22 -1.19 5.09 -20.62
N SER A 23 -0.05 5.77 -20.55
CA SER A 23 0.89 5.80 -21.68
C SER A 23 1.45 4.42 -21.99
N VAL A 24 1.65 3.56 -20.99
CA VAL A 24 2.03 2.16 -21.22
C VAL A 24 0.92 1.41 -21.95
N PHE A 25 -0.34 1.59 -21.53
CA PHE A 25 -1.49 1.00 -22.23
C PHE A 25 -1.52 1.39 -23.71
N LYS A 26 -1.44 2.70 -24.00
CA LYS A 26 -1.43 3.22 -25.37
C LYS A 26 -0.26 2.65 -26.18
N LEU A 27 0.94 2.62 -25.60
CA LEU A 27 2.12 2.04 -26.26
C LEU A 27 1.93 0.55 -26.55
N VAL A 28 1.36 -0.23 -25.64
CA VAL A 28 1.09 -1.66 -25.88
C VAL A 28 0.08 -1.84 -27.01
N GLN A 29 -0.95 -0.98 -27.09
CA GLN A 29 -1.90 -0.97 -28.19
C GLN A 29 -1.22 -0.66 -29.54
N ASP A 30 -0.33 0.34 -29.59
CA ASP A 30 0.45 0.69 -30.78
C ASP A 30 1.41 -0.44 -31.22
N LEU A 31 1.87 -1.25 -30.27
CA LEU A 31 2.76 -2.39 -30.50
C LEU A 31 2.02 -3.66 -30.95
N LEU A 32 0.72 -3.76 -30.69
CA LEU A 32 -0.15 -4.82 -31.20
C LEU A 32 -0.62 -4.56 -32.65
N ALA A 33 -0.53 -3.32 -33.12
CA ALA A 33 -0.89 -2.98 -34.48
C ALA A 33 -0.05 -3.77 -35.51
N PRO A 34 -0.62 -4.12 -36.67
CA PRO A 34 0.11 -4.87 -37.70
C PRO A 34 1.37 -4.12 -38.15
N SER A 35 2.42 -4.88 -38.37
CA SER A 35 3.70 -4.36 -38.84
C SER A 35 3.70 -4.15 -40.35
N LYS A 36 4.37 -3.10 -40.81
CA LYS A 36 4.66 -2.88 -42.24
C LYS A 36 5.80 -3.78 -42.75
N VAL A 37 6.61 -4.33 -41.84
CA VAL A 37 7.73 -5.23 -42.15
C VAL A 37 7.24 -6.67 -42.05
N LYS A 38 7.43 -7.46 -43.12
CA LYS A 38 7.04 -8.87 -43.15
C LYS A 38 7.76 -9.66 -42.04
N SER A 39 7.02 -10.50 -41.33
CA SER A 39 7.54 -11.44 -40.31
C SER A 39 8.21 -10.81 -39.08
N LYS A 40 8.00 -9.51 -38.82
CA LYS A 40 8.46 -8.85 -37.60
C LYS A 40 7.32 -8.11 -36.94
N SER A 41 7.10 -8.34 -35.66
CA SER A 41 6.15 -7.55 -34.87
C SER A 41 6.67 -6.14 -34.63
N GLN A 42 5.77 -5.19 -34.36
CA GLN A 42 6.16 -3.82 -33.97
C GLN A 42 7.01 -3.80 -32.70
N PHE A 43 6.77 -4.75 -31.79
CA PHE A 43 7.58 -4.95 -30.58
C PHE A 43 9.03 -5.35 -30.91
N GLN A 44 9.23 -6.30 -31.83
CA GLN A 44 10.57 -6.69 -32.28
C GLN A 44 11.30 -5.51 -32.95
N LEU A 45 10.60 -4.74 -33.78
CA LEU A 45 11.17 -3.55 -34.40
C LEU A 45 11.61 -2.49 -33.38
N LEU A 46 10.81 -2.26 -32.33
CA LEU A 46 11.18 -1.35 -31.24
C LEU A 46 12.41 -1.87 -30.49
N MET A 47 12.45 -3.17 -30.17
CA MET A 47 13.58 -3.78 -29.46
C MET A 47 14.86 -3.79 -30.29
N ASP A 48 14.75 -3.94 -31.61
CA ASP A 48 15.88 -3.89 -32.54
C ASP A 48 16.56 -2.50 -32.57
N LYS A 49 15.81 -1.43 -32.30
CA LYS A 49 16.34 -0.06 -32.19
C LYS A 49 17.11 0.20 -30.89
N LEU A 50 16.94 -0.65 -29.87
CA LEU A 50 17.68 -0.53 -28.61
C LEU A 50 19.08 -1.16 -28.74
N PRO A 51 20.09 -0.64 -28.03
CA PRO A 51 21.42 -1.25 -27.96
C PRO A 51 21.36 -2.71 -27.50
N SER A 52 22.28 -3.53 -28.00
CA SER A 52 22.37 -4.97 -27.66
C SER A 52 22.59 -5.23 -26.16
N ASN A 53 23.29 -4.33 -25.47
CA ASN A 53 23.53 -4.36 -24.03
C ASN A 53 22.39 -3.76 -23.19
N HIS A 54 21.33 -3.24 -23.81
CA HIS A 54 20.25 -2.59 -23.08
C HIS A 54 19.39 -3.63 -22.35
N LYS A 55 19.26 -3.49 -21.02
CA LYS A 55 18.54 -4.44 -20.15
C LYS A 55 17.12 -4.78 -20.61
N ALA A 56 16.43 -3.85 -21.26
CA ALA A 56 15.08 -4.12 -21.78
C ALA A 56 15.06 -5.24 -22.83
N ARG A 57 16.11 -5.38 -23.67
CA ARG A 57 16.22 -6.51 -24.62
C ARG A 57 16.38 -7.84 -23.89
N TRP A 58 17.12 -7.85 -22.77
CA TRP A 58 17.35 -9.05 -21.97
C TRP A 58 16.06 -9.53 -21.30
N PHE A 59 15.34 -8.62 -20.64
CA PHE A 59 14.04 -8.93 -20.03
C PHE A 59 12.99 -9.31 -21.07
N ALA A 60 13.06 -8.73 -22.27
CA ALA A 60 12.18 -9.08 -23.38
C ALA A 60 12.57 -10.36 -24.13
N GLY A 61 13.72 -10.98 -23.83
CA GLY A 61 14.27 -12.08 -24.63
C GLY A 61 13.32 -13.27 -24.80
N ALA A 62 12.60 -13.66 -23.75
CA ALA A 62 11.60 -14.73 -23.82
C ALA A 62 10.43 -14.38 -24.77
N ALA A 63 9.98 -13.13 -24.76
CA ALA A 63 8.94 -12.64 -25.66
C ALA A 63 9.45 -12.49 -27.10
N LEU A 64 10.69 -12.03 -27.28
CA LEU A 64 11.31 -11.83 -28.60
C LEU A 64 11.50 -13.13 -29.38
N ASN A 65 11.76 -14.22 -28.68
CA ASN A 65 11.95 -15.56 -29.25
C ASN A 65 10.65 -16.36 -29.39
N SER A 66 9.52 -15.80 -28.94
CA SER A 66 8.21 -16.44 -29.05
C SER A 66 7.59 -16.21 -30.43
N ALA A 67 6.76 -17.15 -30.88
CA ALA A 67 5.99 -17.00 -32.12
C ALA A 67 5.07 -15.76 -32.06
N GLU A 68 4.78 -15.15 -33.22
CA GLU A 68 3.98 -13.92 -33.31
C GLU A 68 2.64 -14.03 -32.57
N GLN A 69 1.96 -15.18 -32.71
CA GLN A 69 0.68 -15.44 -32.02
C GLN A 69 0.82 -15.50 -30.50
N ALA A 70 1.90 -16.11 -29.99
CA ALA A 70 2.17 -16.18 -28.56
C ALA A 70 2.46 -14.78 -27.98
N MET A 71 3.23 -13.97 -28.71
CA MET A 71 3.51 -12.59 -28.33
C MET A 71 2.23 -11.73 -28.31
N ALA A 72 1.37 -11.87 -29.32
CA ALA A 72 0.09 -11.18 -29.35
C ALA A 72 -0.82 -11.57 -28.18
N SER A 73 -0.82 -12.84 -27.77
CA SER A 73 -1.54 -13.33 -26.59
C SER A 73 -1.00 -12.72 -25.28
N VAL A 74 0.32 -12.63 -25.13
CA VAL A 74 0.96 -11.97 -23.98
C VAL A 74 0.56 -10.50 -23.90
N LEU A 75 0.67 -9.75 -24.99
CA LEU A 75 0.31 -8.33 -25.03
C LEU A 75 -1.20 -8.11 -24.81
N SER A 76 -2.05 -9.01 -25.32
CA SER A 76 -3.50 -8.96 -25.06
C SER A 76 -3.84 -9.18 -23.59
N THR A 77 -3.10 -10.09 -22.92
CA THR A 77 -3.23 -10.31 -21.48
C THR A 77 -2.82 -9.07 -20.69
N VAL A 78 -1.75 -8.38 -21.11
CA VAL A 78 -1.33 -7.10 -20.51
C VAL A 78 -2.42 -6.04 -20.67
N LEU A 79 -2.98 -5.84 -21.87
CA LEU A 79 -4.07 -4.88 -22.08
C LEU A 79 -5.28 -5.18 -21.19
N SER A 80 -5.68 -6.44 -21.08
CA SER A 80 -6.80 -6.86 -20.22
C SER A 80 -6.58 -6.46 -18.74
N ARG A 81 -5.35 -6.59 -18.25
CA ARG A 81 -4.98 -6.16 -16.88
C ARG A 81 -4.89 -4.65 -16.72
N LEU A 82 -4.53 -3.92 -17.77
CA LEU A 82 -4.42 -2.47 -17.77
C LEU A 82 -5.77 -1.76 -17.97
N ASN A 83 -6.80 -2.45 -18.46
CA ASN A 83 -8.14 -1.89 -18.65
C ASN A 83 -8.73 -1.28 -17.38
N SER A 84 -8.38 -1.79 -16.20
CA SER A 84 -8.84 -1.24 -14.91
C SER A 84 -8.33 0.18 -14.63
N PHE A 85 -7.32 0.66 -15.38
CA PHE A 85 -6.74 2.00 -15.23
C PHE A 85 -7.29 3.01 -16.26
N LEU A 86 -8.16 2.59 -17.17
CA LEU A 86 -8.67 3.41 -18.29
C LEU A 86 -9.94 4.21 -17.96
N ASP A 87 -10.28 4.30 -16.68
CA ASP A 87 -11.36 5.18 -16.25
C ASP A 87 -10.91 6.64 -16.26
N SER A 88 -11.79 7.54 -16.68
CA SER A 88 -11.51 8.98 -16.81
C SER A 88 -11.15 9.64 -15.49
N GLU A 89 -11.76 9.22 -14.38
CA GLU A 89 -11.40 9.71 -13.05
C GLU A 89 -10.04 9.17 -12.63
N MET A 90 -9.80 7.88 -12.87
CA MET A 90 -8.51 7.26 -12.55
C MET A 90 -7.36 7.89 -13.32
N GLU A 91 -7.59 8.24 -14.58
CA GLU A 91 -6.66 8.96 -15.41
C GLU A 91 -6.26 10.31 -14.82
N GLN A 92 -7.22 11.08 -14.31
CA GLN A 92 -6.94 12.35 -13.66
C GLN A 92 -6.08 12.18 -12.40
N ILE A 93 -6.31 11.11 -11.64
CA ILE A 93 -5.51 10.79 -10.46
C ILE A 93 -4.09 10.40 -10.91
N LEU A 94 -3.94 9.43 -11.81
CA LEU A 94 -2.63 8.89 -12.20
C LEU A 94 -1.73 9.88 -12.93
N CYS A 95 -2.31 10.82 -13.68
CA CYS A 95 -1.55 11.71 -14.56
C CYS A 95 -1.21 13.08 -13.95
N PHE A 96 -1.82 13.47 -12.83
CA PHE A 96 -1.63 14.80 -12.27
C PHE A 96 -1.38 14.81 -10.76
N GLU A 97 -0.29 15.46 -10.34
CA GLU A 97 -0.01 15.84 -8.95
C GLU A 97 -0.15 14.72 -7.90
N THR A 98 0.07 13.46 -8.29
CA THR A 98 -0.05 12.29 -7.38
C THR A 98 1.24 11.83 -6.73
N ALA A 99 2.36 12.50 -7.00
CA ALA A 99 3.62 12.16 -6.38
C ALA A 99 3.59 12.54 -4.89
N ILE A 100 3.57 11.53 -4.02
CA ILE A 100 3.75 11.70 -2.58
C ILE A 100 5.22 11.48 -2.28
N ASP A 101 5.88 12.53 -1.81
CA ASP A 101 7.23 12.44 -1.26
C ASP A 101 7.15 11.85 0.15
N ALA A 102 7.50 10.56 0.27
CA ALA A 102 7.47 9.83 1.53
C ALA A 102 8.48 10.37 2.55
N GLU A 103 9.63 10.88 2.09
CA GLU A 103 10.65 11.46 2.97
C GLU A 103 10.13 12.75 3.59
N LYS A 104 9.57 13.65 2.76
CA LYS A 104 8.93 14.87 3.25
C LYS A 104 7.75 14.55 4.17
N PHE A 105 6.90 13.62 3.78
CA PHE A 105 5.76 13.17 4.59
C PHE A 105 6.19 12.68 5.98
N CYS A 106 7.28 11.92 6.06
CA CYS A 106 7.78 11.37 7.33
C CYS A 106 8.54 12.40 8.19
N ASN A 107 9.10 13.45 7.59
CA ASN A 107 9.95 14.41 8.29
C ASN A 107 9.24 15.72 8.66
N GLU A 108 8.15 16.07 7.97
CA GLU A 108 7.33 17.25 8.22
C GLU A 108 5.96 16.90 8.82
N LYS A 109 5.25 17.90 9.37
CA LYS A 109 3.88 17.72 9.87
C LYS A 109 2.93 17.64 8.67
N SER A 110 2.60 16.41 8.29
CA SER A 110 1.78 16.12 7.12
C SER A 110 0.56 15.29 7.49
N ALA A 111 -0.54 15.47 6.74
CA ALA A 111 -1.73 14.63 6.83
C ALA A 111 -2.17 14.25 5.41
N LEU A 112 -2.47 12.97 5.21
CA LEU A 112 -2.95 12.43 3.94
C LEU A 112 -4.36 11.89 4.16
N PHE A 113 -5.31 12.40 3.38
CA PHE A 113 -6.70 11.95 3.40
C PHE A 113 -6.98 11.18 2.11
N ILE A 114 -7.40 9.93 2.25
CA ILE A 114 -7.85 9.11 1.13
C ILE A 114 -9.37 9.05 1.21
N VAL A 115 -10.04 9.73 0.28
CA VAL A 115 -11.50 9.79 0.22
C VAL A 115 -11.96 8.77 -0.82
N LEU A 116 -12.89 7.90 -0.43
CA LEU A 116 -13.36 6.77 -1.23
C LEU A 116 -14.83 6.95 -1.57
N PRO A 117 -15.24 6.75 -2.83
CA PRO A 117 -16.65 6.66 -3.17
C PRO A 117 -17.22 5.32 -2.67
N GLU A 118 -18.27 5.36 -1.86
CA GLU A 118 -18.91 4.16 -1.30
C GLU A 118 -19.56 3.27 -2.38
N GLU A 119 -19.96 3.86 -3.50
CA GLU A 119 -20.75 3.18 -4.54
C GLU A 119 -19.88 2.42 -5.56
N ASP A 120 -18.61 2.81 -5.74
CA ASP A 120 -17.76 2.32 -6.82
C ASP A 120 -16.57 1.49 -6.31
N LEU A 121 -16.81 0.17 -6.22
CA LEU A 121 -15.79 -0.80 -5.79
C LEU A 121 -14.62 -0.95 -6.77
N THR A 122 -14.74 -0.48 -8.02
CA THR A 122 -13.71 -0.69 -9.05
C THR A 122 -12.44 0.12 -8.79
N LYS A 123 -12.53 1.19 -7.97
CA LYS A 123 -11.40 2.08 -7.68
C LYS A 123 -10.58 1.65 -6.46
N TYR A 124 -11.07 0.70 -5.67
CA TYR A 124 -10.43 0.33 -4.40
C TYR A 124 -9.07 -0.33 -4.53
N PHE A 125 -8.78 -1.02 -5.64
CA PHE A 125 -7.46 -1.61 -5.84
C PHE A 125 -6.35 -0.55 -5.84
N MET A 126 -6.66 0.67 -6.27
CA MET A 126 -5.72 1.80 -6.28
C MET A 126 -5.36 2.26 -4.88
N VAL A 127 -6.31 2.16 -3.97
CA VAL A 127 -6.14 2.53 -2.56
C VAL A 127 -5.22 1.54 -1.89
N SER A 128 -5.48 0.24 -2.08
CA SER A 128 -4.60 -0.82 -1.62
C SER A 128 -3.18 -0.64 -2.16
N LEU A 129 -3.05 -0.38 -3.47
CA LEU A 129 -1.75 -0.14 -4.11
C LEU A 129 -1.04 1.10 -3.55
N MET A 130 -1.76 2.20 -3.37
CA MET A 130 -1.23 3.45 -2.84
C MET A 130 -0.76 3.29 -1.39
N ILE A 131 -1.55 2.62 -0.54
CA ILE A 131 -1.19 2.33 0.85
C ILE A 131 0.03 1.41 0.92
N GLN A 132 0.07 0.35 0.11
CA GLN A 132 1.21 -0.57 0.05
C GLN A 132 2.49 0.14 -0.38
N GLN A 133 2.42 0.95 -1.45
CA GLN A 133 3.58 1.67 -1.95
C GLN A 133 4.05 2.71 -0.93
N LEU A 134 3.12 3.50 -0.36
CA LEU A 134 3.45 4.48 0.67
C LEU A 134 4.08 3.80 1.90
N TYR A 135 3.51 2.69 2.37
CA TYR A 135 4.07 1.92 3.47
C TYR A 135 5.50 1.46 3.16
N ARG A 136 5.74 0.90 1.96
CA ARG A 136 7.07 0.44 1.56
C ARG A 136 8.10 1.57 1.53
N GLU A 137 7.73 2.73 1.01
CA GLU A 137 8.61 3.92 1.01
C GLU A 137 8.87 4.42 2.44
N ILE A 138 7.84 4.44 3.29
CA ILE A 138 7.99 4.78 4.71
C ILE A 138 8.97 3.81 5.41
N LEU A 139 8.92 2.50 5.09
CA LEU A 139 9.89 1.54 5.62
C LEU A 139 11.31 1.85 5.15
N ALA A 140 11.51 2.19 3.87
CA ALA A 140 12.82 2.60 3.36
C ALA A 140 13.36 3.84 4.09
N VAL A 141 12.53 4.86 4.28
CA VAL A 141 12.88 6.06 5.06
C VAL A 141 13.22 5.69 6.51
N ALA A 142 12.49 4.75 7.12
CA ALA A 142 12.80 4.29 8.46
C ALA A 142 14.17 3.59 8.54
N ASP A 143 14.47 2.71 7.57
CA ASP A 143 15.71 1.95 7.51
C ASP A 143 16.92 2.88 7.29
N GLU A 144 16.80 3.91 6.45
CA GLU A 144 17.80 4.97 6.29
C GLU A 144 18.03 5.78 7.58
N ASN A 145 17.00 5.95 8.40
CA ASN A 145 17.07 6.61 9.70
C ASN A 145 17.46 5.66 10.86
N GLY A 146 18.19 4.58 10.58
CA GLY A 146 18.64 3.62 11.59
C GLY A 146 17.54 2.69 12.10
N GLY A 147 16.55 2.40 11.25
CA GLY A 147 15.42 1.49 11.51
C GLY A 147 14.22 2.13 12.19
N LYS A 148 14.15 3.46 12.33
CA LYS A 148 13.05 4.18 12.99
C LYS A 148 12.76 5.51 12.32
N LEU A 149 11.47 5.84 12.18
CA LEU A 149 11.06 7.15 11.69
C LEU A 149 11.34 8.26 12.70
N LYS A 150 11.71 9.45 12.19
CA LYS A 150 11.89 10.66 13.00
C LYS A 150 10.58 11.12 13.63
N ASN A 151 9.53 11.28 12.83
CA ASN A 151 8.16 11.51 13.31
C ASN A 151 7.37 10.19 13.34
N ARG A 152 6.42 10.07 14.27
CA ARG A 152 5.49 8.93 14.25
C ARG A 152 4.51 9.13 13.12
N VAL A 153 4.27 8.08 12.36
CA VAL A 153 3.21 8.03 11.35
C VAL A 153 2.10 7.14 11.89
N ILE A 154 0.87 7.62 11.78
CA ILE A 154 -0.33 6.93 12.27
C ILE A 154 -1.29 6.73 11.10
N PHE A 155 -1.70 5.49 10.87
CA PHE A 155 -2.75 5.17 9.92
C PHE A 155 -4.07 5.05 10.68
N TYR A 156 -5.01 5.94 10.35
CA TYR A 156 -6.40 5.81 10.78
C TYR A 156 -7.16 5.08 9.67
N CYS A 157 -7.50 3.82 9.92
CA CYS A 157 -8.19 2.98 8.95
C CYS A 157 -9.67 2.97 9.31
N ASP A 158 -10.39 3.98 8.82
CA ASP A 158 -11.83 4.03 8.99
C ASP A 158 -12.51 2.89 8.22
N GLU A 159 -13.54 2.32 8.82
CA GLU A 159 -14.29 1.18 8.31
C GLU A 159 -13.48 0.02 7.71
N LEU A 160 -12.37 -0.39 8.34
CA LEU A 160 -11.50 -1.45 7.81
C LEU A 160 -12.22 -2.78 7.54
N GLY A 161 -13.35 -3.04 8.21
CA GLY A 161 -14.18 -4.22 8.00
C GLY A 161 -15.14 -4.17 6.79
N THR A 162 -15.38 -2.99 6.19
CA THR A 162 -16.24 -2.85 4.99
C THR A 162 -15.41 -2.63 3.73
N LEU A 163 -14.23 -2.00 3.88
CA LEU A 163 -13.29 -1.81 2.78
C LEU A 163 -12.83 -3.17 2.21
N PRO A 164 -12.72 -3.32 0.87
CA PRO A 164 -12.00 -4.41 0.24
C PRO A 164 -10.64 -4.64 0.90
N ALA A 165 -10.28 -5.92 1.07
CA ALA A 165 -9.08 -6.29 1.79
C ALA A 165 -7.83 -5.61 1.22
N ILE A 166 -7.15 -4.85 2.07
CA ILE A 166 -5.83 -4.30 1.77
C ILE A 166 -4.83 -5.45 1.86
N GLU A 167 -4.24 -5.82 0.74
CA GLU A 167 -3.27 -6.91 0.67
C GLU A 167 -2.04 -6.60 1.54
N SER A 168 -1.53 -7.62 2.24
CA SER A 168 -0.41 -7.53 3.19
C SER A 168 -0.63 -6.67 4.44
N LEU A 169 -1.89 -6.32 4.77
CA LEU A 169 -2.18 -5.52 5.97
C LEU A 169 -1.73 -6.20 7.28
N GLU A 170 -1.88 -7.52 7.39
CA GLU A 170 -1.41 -8.30 8.55
C GLU A 170 0.08 -8.12 8.83
N LEU A 171 0.89 -8.08 7.76
CA LEU A 171 2.32 -7.82 7.83
C LEU A 171 2.61 -6.40 8.29
N ILE A 172 1.83 -5.43 7.79
CA ILE A 172 1.90 -4.02 8.23
C ILE A 172 1.66 -3.95 9.74
N PHE A 173 0.62 -4.58 10.26
CA PHE A 173 0.33 -4.59 11.70
C PHE A 173 1.47 -5.19 12.52
N SER A 174 2.04 -6.30 12.06
CA SER A 174 3.09 -7.03 12.78
C SER A 174 4.45 -6.30 12.78
N ALA A 175 4.82 -5.66 11.66
CA ALA A 175 6.16 -5.08 11.47
C ALA A 175 6.25 -3.57 11.75
N SER A 176 5.13 -2.88 11.94
CA SER A 176 5.06 -1.41 12.07
C SER A 176 5.67 -0.86 13.37
N ARG A 177 5.47 -1.57 14.49
CA ARG A 177 5.78 -1.04 15.83
C ARG A 177 7.23 -0.60 16.01
N SER A 178 8.17 -1.43 15.56
CA SER A 178 9.62 -1.17 15.73
C SER A 178 10.06 0.10 15.01
N ARG A 179 9.36 0.47 13.93
CA ARG A 179 9.64 1.63 13.06
C ARG A 179 8.92 2.91 13.46
N ARG A 180 8.22 2.90 14.60
CA ARG A 180 7.38 4.02 15.10
C ARG A 180 6.16 4.32 14.21
N LEU A 181 5.66 3.29 13.52
CA LEU A 181 4.37 3.30 12.85
C LEU A 181 3.29 2.81 13.81
N SER A 182 2.09 3.36 13.71
CA SER A 182 0.93 2.93 14.51
C SER A 182 -0.31 2.82 13.62
N MET A 183 -1.11 1.80 13.89
CA MET A 183 -2.36 1.56 13.16
C MET A 183 -3.52 1.74 14.13
N VAL A 184 -4.57 2.41 13.67
CA VAL A 184 -5.84 2.57 14.39
C VAL A 184 -6.94 2.03 13.48
N PRO A 185 -7.18 0.70 13.51
CA PRO A 185 -8.29 0.10 12.78
C PRO A 185 -9.61 0.44 13.46
N ILE A 186 -10.57 0.94 12.67
CA ILE A 186 -11.93 1.21 13.12
C ILE A 186 -12.84 0.23 12.40
N ILE A 187 -13.56 -0.59 13.17
CA ILE A 187 -14.43 -1.64 12.64
C ILE A 187 -15.79 -1.58 13.34
N GLN A 188 -16.85 -1.97 12.64
CA GLN A 188 -18.18 -2.08 13.25
C GLN A 188 -18.39 -3.45 13.91
N SER A 189 -17.77 -4.51 13.39
CA SER A 189 -17.83 -5.87 13.96
C SER A 189 -16.61 -6.72 13.60
N PHE A 190 -16.25 -7.67 14.46
CA PHE A 190 -15.21 -8.66 14.14
C PHE A 190 -15.60 -9.58 12.97
N GLY A 191 -16.90 -9.86 12.79
CA GLY A 191 -17.36 -10.73 11.69
C GLY A 191 -17.14 -10.11 10.30
N GLN A 192 -17.23 -8.78 10.18
CA GLN A 192 -16.87 -8.06 8.95
C GLN A 192 -15.36 -8.15 8.68
N LEU A 193 -14.54 -8.01 9.72
CA LEU A 193 -13.09 -8.18 9.59
C LEU A 193 -12.75 -9.61 9.13
N GLU A 194 -13.36 -10.63 9.75
CA GLU A 194 -13.19 -12.04 9.39
C GLU A 194 -13.64 -12.35 7.97
N LYS A 195 -14.71 -11.72 7.50
CA LYS A 195 -15.16 -11.86 6.11
C LYS A 195 -14.10 -11.37 5.12
N ASN A 196 -13.39 -10.28 5.44
CA ASN A 196 -12.46 -9.64 4.51
C ASN A 196 -11.04 -10.24 4.58
N TYR A 197 -10.54 -10.54 5.78
CA TYR A 197 -9.18 -11.00 6.01
C TYR A 197 -9.08 -12.49 6.36
N GLY A 198 -10.21 -13.20 6.37
CA GLY A 198 -10.28 -14.54 6.91
C GLY A 198 -10.09 -14.56 8.44
N LYS A 199 -10.21 -15.75 9.01
CA LYS A 199 -10.08 -15.95 10.45
C LYS A 199 -8.66 -15.67 10.94
N GLU A 200 -7.66 -16.28 10.31
CA GLU A 200 -6.25 -16.14 10.69
C GLU A 200 -5.79 -14.67 10.58
N GLY A 201 -6.11 -14.00 9.49
CA GLY A 201 -5.75 -12.58 9.29
C GLY A 201 -6.40 -11.65 10.30
N SER A 202 -7.67 -11.91 10.64
CA SER A 202 -8.39 -11.13 11.64
C SER A 202 -7.82 -11.32 13.05
N GLU A 203 -7.46 -12.54 13.41
CA GLU A 203 -6.78 -12.84 14.68
C GLU A 203 -5.45 -12.09 14.76
N ILE A 204 -4.63 -12.11 13.69
CA ILE A 204 -3.37 -11.36 13.63
C ILE A 204 -3.59 -9.85 13.82
N ILE A 205 -4.59 -9.27 13.14
CA ILE A 205 -4.87 -7.83 13.24
C ILE A 205 -5.30 -7.47 14.67
N VAL A 206 -6.22 -8.24 15.26
CA VAL A 206 -6.75 -7.99 16.62
C VAL A 206 -5.67 -8.19 17.68
N ASP A 207 -4.86 -9.25 17.59
CA ASP A 207 -3.81 -9.56 18.58
C ASP A 207 -2.67 -8.53 18.57
N ASN A 208 -2.41 -7.89 17.43
CA ASN A 208 -1.43 -6.80 17.34
C ASN A 208 -1.97 -5.47 17.89
N CYS A 209 -3.28 -5.34 18.12
CA CYS A 209 -3.87 -4.15 18.74
C CYS A 209 -3.69 -4.19 20.26
N GLN A 210 -2.88 -3.27 20.80
CA GLN A 210 -2.60 -3.19 22.24
C GLN A 210 -3.69 -2.47 23.03
N ASP A 211 -4.44 -1.60 22.36
CA ASP A 211 -5.53 -0.82 22.92
C ASP A 211 -6.80 -1.11 22.12
N THR A 212 -7.87 -1.51 22.80
CA THR A 212 -9.17 -1.81 22.20
C THR A 212 -10.21 -0.91 22.85
N ILE A 213 -10.90 -0.10 22.05
CA ILE A 213 -11.97 0.79 22.48
C ILE A 213 -13.26 0.31 21.82
N PHE A 214 -14.31 0.06 22.61
CA PHE A 214 -15.59 -0.41 22.08
C PHE A 214 -16.80 0.17 22.81
N GLY A 215 -17.91 0.26 22.08
CA GLY A 215 -19.19 0.75 22.53
C GLY A 215 -20.19 0.77 21.37
N GLY A 216 -21.48 0.97 21.66
CA GLY A 216 -22.50 1.12 20.62
C GLY A 216 -22.76 -0.14 19.78
N PHE A 217 -22.99 -1.28 20.43
CA PHE A 217 -23.21 -2.55 19.74
C PHE A 217 -24.60 -2.64 19.08
N ALA A 218 -24.67 -3.35 17.95
CA ALA A 218 -25.93 -3.79 17.39
C ALA A 218 -26.62 -4.83 18.32
N PRO A 219 -27.97 -4.92 18.35
CA PRO A 219 -28.70 -5.81 19.25
C PRO A 219 -28.25 -7.29 19.17
N ASN A 220 -27.98 -7.77 17.96
CA ASN A 220 -27.57 -9.16 17.69
C ASN A 220 -26.06 -9.33 17.51
N SER A 221 -25.26 -8.36 18.00
CA SER A 221 -23.81 -8.42 17.85
C SER A 221 -23.20 -9.57 18.67
N GLN A 222 -22.54 -10.51 17.99
CA GLN A 222 -21.70 -11.54 18.61
C GLN A 222 -20.39 -10.96 19.17
N THR A 223 -19.97 -9.78 18.68
CA THR A 223 -18.78 -9.08 19.18
C THR A 223 -18.88 -8.77 20.67
N ALA A 224 -20.09 -8.50 21.18
CA ALA A 224 -20.31 -8.26 22.61
C ALA A 224 -19.98 -9.49 23.48
N GLU A 225 -20.22 -10.71 22.99
CA GLU A 225 -19.90 -11.94 23.72
C GLU A 225 -18.38 -12.16 23.79
N VAL A 226 -17.70 -11.95 22.65
CA VAL A 226 -16.24 -12.05 22.57
C VAL A 226 -15.57 -11.04 23.51
N LEU A 227 -16.04 -9.79 23.50
CA LEU A 227 -15.49 -8.74 24.35
C LEU A 227 -15.83 -8.92 25.83
N SER A 228 -17.02 -9.42 26.17
CA SER A 228 -17.38 -9.77 27.55
C SER A 228 -16.43 -10.84 28.11
N LYS A 229 -16.09 -11.86 27.32
CA LYS A 229 -15.08 -12.87 27.69
C LYS A 229 -13.69 -12.27 27.81
N ALA A 230 -13.28 -11.42 26.86
CA ALA A 230 -11.96 -10.77 26.87
C ALA A 230 -11.76 -9.82 28.07
N MET A 231 -12.82 -9.15 28.52
CA MET A 231 -12.79 -8.33 29.74
C MET A 231 -12.56 -9.17 31.01
N GLY A 232 -12.94 -10.44 30.98
CA GLY A 232 -12.86 -11.35 32.10
C GLY A 232 -13.98 -11.18 33.13
N SER A 233 -13.79 -11.82 34.28
CA SER A 233 -14.79 -11.96 35.33
C SER A 233 -14.32 -11.36 36.66
N ARG A 234 -15.28 -11.12 37.55
CA ARG A 234 -15.06 -10.83 38.96
C ARG A 234 -15.83 -11.82 39.82
N THR A 235 -15.33 -12.06 41.02
CA THR A 235 -16.09 -12.80 42.03
C THR A 235 -17.11 -11.88 42.68
N VAL A 236 -18.36 -12.33 42.74
CA VAL A 236 -19.46 -11.62 43.43
C VAL A 236 -20.05 -12.53 44.49
N MET A 237 -20.41 -11.94 45.64
CA MET A 237 -21.15 -12.66 46.67
C MET A 237 -22.62 -12.74 46.25
N SER A 238 -23.10 -13.95 46.01
CA SER A 238 -24.51 -14.24 45.78
C SER A 238 -25.11 -14.81 47.05
N GLY A 239 -26.35 -14.43 47.34
CA GLY A 239 -27.03 -14.88 48.54
C GLY A 239 -28.50 -15.16 48.29
N SER A 240 -29.02 -16.20 48.93
CA SER A 240 -30.45 -16.46 49.01
C SER A 240 -30.92 -16.24 50.45
N VAL A 241 -31.94 -15.41 50.61
CA VAL A 241 -32.59 -15.17 51.89
C VAL A 241 -33.95 -15.85 51.87
N SER A 242 -34.08 -16.94 52.62
CA SER A 242 -35.36 -17.60 52.81
C SER A 242 -36.01 -17.08 54.09
N ARG A 243 -37.17 -16.42 53.95
CA ARG A 243 -37.96 -15.97 55.10
C ARG A 243 -38.98 -17.04 55.49
N GLY A 244 -38.60 -17.91 56.41
CA GLY A 244 -39.53 -18.79 57.13
C GLY A 244 -40.29 -18.02 58.22
N LYS A 245 -41.44 -18.55 58.66
CA LYS A 245 -42.34 -17.90 59.63
C LYS A 245 -41.72 -17.71 61.03
N ASN A 246 -40.68 -18.48 61.37
CA ASN A 246 -40.03 -18.45 62.69
C ASN A 246 -38.49 -18.28 62.66
N ASP A 247 -37.82 -18.41 61.50
CA ASP A 247 -36.36 -18.21 61.42
C ASP A 247 -35.91 -17.90 59.97
N PRO A 248 -35.37 -16.70 59.67
CA PRO A 248 -34.86 -16.38 58.35
C PRO A 248 -33.48 -16.99 58.13
N SER A 249 -33.39 -17.99 57.24
CA SER A 249 -32.11 -18.60 56.84
C SER A 249 -31.45 -17.79 55.71
N GLN A 250 -30.15 -17.51 55.86
CA GLN A 250 -29.33 -16.85 54.84
C GLN A 250 -28.23 -17.80 54.36
N SER A 251 -28.16 -18.02 53.05
CA SER A 251 -27.07 -18.74 52.41
C SER A 251 -26.29 -17.75 51.55
N LEU A 252 -24.98 -17.60 51.79
CA LEU A 252 -24.07 -16.75 51.02
C LEU A 252 -23.03 -17.63 50.33
N GLN A 253 -22.79 -17.39 49.05
CA GLN A 253 -21.82 -18.11 48.22
C GLN A 253 -21.08 -17.13 47.31
N MET A 254 -19.79 -17.37 47.11
CA MET A 254 -19.01 -16.59 46.14
C MET A 254 -19.13 -17.24 44.76
N ILE A 255 -19.62 -16.49 43.78
CA ILE A 255 -19.78 -16.97 42.40
C ILE A 255 -18.98 -16.09 41.43
N GLU A 256 -18.57 -16.67 40.30
CA GLU A 256 -17.97 -15.93 39.21
C GLU A 256 -19.05 -15.19 38.40
N ARG A 257 -18.80 -13.93 38.05
CA ARG A 257 -19.65 -13.13 37.16
C ARG A 257 -18.77 -12.34 36.18
N PRO A 258 -19.10 -12.30 34.89
CA PRO A 258 -18.44 -11.39 33.95
C PRO A 258 -18.41 -9.94 34.48
N LEU A 259 -17.33 -9.21 34.22
CA LEU A 259 -17.23 -7.79 34.61
C LEU A 259 -18.42 -7.00 34.07
N MET A 260 -18.75 -7.23 32.79
CA MET A 260 -19.99 -6.82 32.16
C MET A 260 -20.54 -7.98 31.34
N THR A 261 -21.84 -8.27 31.47
CA THR A 261 -22.49 -9.27 30.62
C THR A 261 -22.62 -8.75 29.19
N PRO A 262 -22.80 -9.62 28.17
CA PRO A 262 -23.02 -9.17 26.80
C PRO A 262 -24.21 -8.20 26.68
N ASP A 263 -25.27 -8.42 27.46
CA ASP A 263 -26.45 -7.54 27.48
C ASP A 263 -26.14 -6.18 28.12
N GLU A 264 -25.32 -6.15 29.18
CA GLU A 264 -24.83 -4.90 29.78
C GLU A 264 -23.95 -4.12 28.80
N LEU A 265 -23.14 -4.81 28.00
CA LEU A 265 -22.34 -4.19 26.94
C LEU A 265 -23.22 -3.60 25.83
N LYS A 266 -24.23 -4.35 25.37
CA LYS A 266 -25.17 -3.90 24.34
C LYS A 266 -26.04 -2.72 24.78
N SER A 267 -26.33 -2.63 26.07
CA SER A 267 -27.14 -1.55 26.67
C SER A 267 -26.31 -0.36 27.18
N ILE A 268 -24.99 -0.31 26.89
CA ILE A 268 -24.16 0.84 27.24
C ILE A 268 -24.76 2.12 26.64
N PRO A 269 -25.01 3.17 27.45
CA PRO A 269 -25.57 4.42 26.93
C PRO A 269 -24.64 5.09 25.93
N LYS A 270 -25.20 5.74 24.91
CA LYS A 270 -24.43 6.49 23.89
C LYS A 270 -23.41 7.44 24.55
N GLY A 271 -22.21 7.51 23.97
CA GLY A 271 -21.08 8.29 24.50
C GLY A 271 -20.28 7.62 25.62
N ASN A 272 -20.72 6.47 26.13
CA ASN A 272 -19.94 5.65 27.06
C ASN A 272 -19.23 4.54 26.28
N PHE A 273 -17.99 4.26 26.64
CA PHE A 273 -17.14 3.27 26.00
C PHE A 273 -16.38 2.48 27.05
N VAL A 274 -15.95 1.29 26.69
CA VAL A 274 -14.99 0.49 27.46
C VAL A 274 -13.66 0.54 26.73
N VAL A 275 -12.59 0.79 27.49
CA VAL A 275 -11.21 0.77 27.02
C VAL A 275 -10.52 -0.41 27.66
N MET A 276 -9.95 -1.27 26.84
CA MET A 276 -9.04 -2.33 27.27
C MET A 276 -7.64 -2.01 26.75
N LYS A 277 -6.66 -2.11 27.63
CA LYS A 277 -5.25 -1.94 27.28
C LYS A 277 -4.46 -3.11 27.83
N THR A 278 -3.61 -3.69 26.99
CA THR A 278 -2.75 -4.82 27.38
C THR A 278 -1.95 -4.50 28.64
N GLY A 279 -1.98 -5.45 29.59
CA GLY A 279 -1.31 -5.33 30.90
C GLY A 279 -2.05 -4.47 31.93
N THR A 280 -3.29 -4.06 31.67
CA THR A 280 -4.09 -3.25 32.61
C THR A 280 -5.54 -3.74 32.69
N HIS A 281 -6.24 -3.37 33.77
CA HIS A 281 -7.66 -3.69 33.91
C HIS A 281 -8.52 -2.82 32.99
N PRO A 282 -9.63 -3.37 32.43
CA PRO A 282 -10.56 -2.59 31.63
C PRO A 282 -11.14 -1.39 32.39
N MET A 283 -11.36 -0.29 31.67
CA MET A 283 -11.94 0.93 32.22
C MET A 283 -13.15 1.36 31.39
N ARG A 284 -14.27 1.66 32.07
CA ARG A 284 -15.39 2.36 31.46
C ARG A 284 -15.15 3.86 31.49
N THR A 285 -15.30 4.53 30.35
CA THR A 285 -15.11 5.97 30.19
C THR A 285 -16.20 6.62 29.35
N LYS A 286 -16.21 7.95 29.31
CA LYS A 286 -17.05 8.74 28.40
C LYS A 286 -16.16 9.43 27.38
N LEU A 287 -16.44 9.20 26.10
CA LEU A 287 -15.79 9.90 25.00
C LEU A 287 -16.72 11.03 24.53
N ARG A 288 -16.22 12.27 24.61
CA ARG A 288 -16.95 13.45 24.16
C ARG A 288 -16.84 13.58 22.64
N LEU A 289 -17.86 14.12 22.00
CA LEU A 289 -17.82 14.42 20.57
C LEU A 289 -16.72 15.46 20.32
N PHE A 290 -16.08 15.43 19.15
CA PHE A 290 -15.01 16.38 18.82
C PHE A 290 -15.47 17.85 18.92
N ARG A 291 -16.76 18.12 18.68
CA ARG A 291 -17.37 19.45 18.81
C ARG A 291 -17.32 19.98 20.25
N ASP A 292 -17.34 19.08 21.23
CA ASP A 292 -17.32 19.43 22.66
C ASP A 292 -15.89 19.71 23.17
N TRP A 293 -14.88 19.53 22.31
CA TRP A 293 -13.46 19.72 22.68
C TRP A 293 -13.01 21.18 22.55
N GLY A 294 -13.92 22.09 22.18
CA GLY A 294 -13.59 23.50 21.98
C GLY A 294 -12.74 23.77 20.74
N ILE A 295 -12.70 22.80 19.81
CA ILE A 295 -12.02 22.96 18.52
C ILE A 295 -12.79 24.02 17.71
N ARG A 296 -12.09 25.05 17.26
CA ARG A 296 -12.62 26.07 16.35
C ARG A 296 -12.13 25.76 14.94
N PHE A 297 -13.08 25.55 14.04
CA PHE A 297 -12.77 25.41 12.62
C PHE A 297 -12.41 26.78 12.04
N GLY A 298 -11.40 26.79 11.16
CA GLY A 298 -11.07 27.96 10.35
C GLY A 298 -12.01 28.06 9.16
N GLU A 299 -11.50 28.60 8.06
CA GLU A 299 -12.21 28.61 6.78
C GLU A 299 -12.29 27.20 6.19
N ASP A 300 -13.35 26.96 5.42
CA ASP A 300 -13.54 25.70 4.71
C ASP A 300 -12.40 25.49 3.70
N TYR A 301 -11.79 24.32 3.75
CA TYR A 301 -10.79 23.92 2.77
C TYR A 301 -11.50 23.51 1.48
N THR A 302 -11.57 24.44 0.52
CA THR A 302 -12.12 24.16 -0.81
C THR A 302 -11.03 23.63 -1.73
N VAL A 303 -11.20 22.40 -2.20
CA VAL A 303 -10.38 21.87 -3.30
C VAL A 303 -10.97 22.39 -4.61
N GLU A 304 -10.17 23.04 -5.44
CA GLU A 304 -10.61 23.41 -6.78
C GLU A 304 -11.05 22.15 -7.53
N GLU A 305 -12.27 22.17 -8.07
CA GLU A 305 -12.77 21.10 -8.92
C GLU A 305 -11.98 21.14 -10.24
N LYS A 306 -10.88 20.39 -10.28
CA LYS A 306 -10.02 20.28 -11.47
C LYS A 306 -10.71 19.40 -12.51
N ALA A 307 -11.77 19.92 -13.12
CA ALA A 307 -12.54 19.23 -14.15
C ALA A 307 -11.64 18.87 -15.35
N TYR A 308 -11.72 17.61 -15.80
CA TYR A 308 -11.17 17.03 -17.03
C TYR A 308 -9.93 17.74 -17.62
N ARG A 309 -8.80 17.69 -16.92
CA ARG A 309 -7.53 18.20 -17.46
C ARG A 309 -7.08 17.32 -18.62
N LYS A 310 -6.60 17.93 -19.70
CA LYS A 310 -6.11 17.20 -20.87
C LYS A 310 -4.85 16.40 -20.53
N VAL A 311 -4.93 15.07 -20.65
CA VAL A 311 -3.78 14.17 -20.46
C VAL A 311 -2.94 14.07 -21.73
N VAL A 312 -1.62 14.06 -21.56
CA VAL A 312 -0.65 13.91 -22.64
C VAL A 312 -0.01 12.52 -22.55
N TYR A 313 -0.24 11.71 -23.57
CA TYR A 313 0.26 10.33 -23.61
C TYR A 313 1.61 10.25 -24.30
N ALA A 314 2.42 9.27 -23.88
CA ALA A 314 3.57 8.87 -24.66
C ALA A 314 3.12 8.25 -25.99
N ASP A 315 3.88 8.55 -27.03
CA ASP A 315 3.65 8.03 -28.37
C ASP A 315 4.84 7.19 -28.83
N LYS A 316 4.55 6.09 -29.51
CA LYS A 316 5.57 5.17 -30.01
C LYS A 316 6.55 5.85 -30.97
N GLN A 317 6.08 6.73 -31.85
CA GLN A 317 6.94 7.41 -32.82
C GLN A 317 7.92 8.35 -32.12
N THR A 318 7.44 9.03 -31.07
CA THR A 318 8.28 9.89 -30.22
C THR A 318 9.33 9.05 -29.49
N LEU A 319 8.93 7.92 -28.92
CA LEU A 319 9.85 6.98 -28.25
C LEU A 319 10.93 6.47 -29.21
N GLU A 320 10.56 5.98 -30.39
CA GLU A 320 11.50 5.50 -31.41
C GLU A 320 12.44 6.61 -31.89
N GLY A 321 11.91 7.81 -32.13
CA GLY A 321 12.68 8.98 -32.52
C GLY A 321 13.72 9.36 -31.47
N ASN A 322 13.35 9.32 -30.18
CA ASN A 322 14.26 9.60 -29.08
C ASN A 322 15.33 8.52 -28.88
N ILE A 323 14.97 7.24 -29.07
CA ILE A 323 15.95 6.14 -29.07
C ILE A 323 17.00 6.38 -30.17
N VAL A 324 16.54 6.62 -31.41
CA VAL A 324 17.45 6.88 -32.53
C VAL A 324 18.30 8.12 -32.27
N ARG A 325 17.71 9.26 -31.88
CA ARG A 325 18.45 10.49 -31.59
C ARG A 325 19.51 10.31 -30.50
N LYS A 326 19.19 9.64 -29.40
CA LYS A 326 20.13 9.43 -28.29
C LYS A 326 21.31 8.56 -28.70
N HIS A 327 21.10 7.58 -29.58
CA HIS A 327 22.16 6.70 -30.07
C HIS A 327 22.90 7.27 -31.28
N THR A 328 22.23 7.96 -32.21
CA THR A 328 22.88 8.70 -33.31
C THR A 328 23.73 9.86 -32.80
N ALA A 329 23.31 10.57 -31.76
CA ALA A 329 24.15 11.59 -31.11
C ALA A 329 25.37 11.01 -30.36
N CYS A 330 25.38 9.70 -30.09
CA CYS A 330 26.53 8.99 -29.52
C CYS A 330 27.52 8.53 -30.62
N PHE A 331 27.12 8.58 -31.90
CA PHE A 331 27.96 8.42 -33.07
C PHE A 331 28.16 9.80 -33.74
N THR A 332 28.79 10.75 -33.05
CA THR A 332 29.31 11.93 -33.75
C THR A 332 30.53 11.49 -34.56
N VAL A 333 30.40 11.59 -35.87
CA VAL A 333 31.50 11.42 -36.82
C VAL A 333 32.50 12.54 -36.59
N ASP A 334 33.78 12.18 -36.43
CA ASP A 334 34.89 13.13 -36.44
C ASP A 334 35.02 13.71 -37.86
N GLU A 335 34.71 15.00 -38.03
CA GLU A 335 34.66 15.68 -39.34
C GLU A 335 36.02 15.73 -40.05
N GLU A 336 37.13 15.41 -39.37
CA GLU A 336 38.47 15.38 -39.97
C GLU A 336 38.94 14.00 -40.44
N THR A 337 38.38 12.89 -39.95
CA THR A 337 38.90 11.53 -40.26
C THR A 337 37.87 10.56 -40.84
N GLY A 338 36.57 10.85 -40.74
CA GLY A 338 35.51 10.03 -41.36
C GLY A 338 35.35 8.62 -40.78
N GLU A 339 35.97 8.29 -39.64
CA GLU A 339 35.82 6.99 -38.99
C GLU A 339 34.61 6.95 -38.03
N ILE A 340 33.89 5.82 -38.08
CA ILE A 340 32.79 5.51 -37.15
C ILE A 340 33.42 4.90 -35.90
N SER A 341 33.41 5.62 -34.77
CA SER A 341 33.86 5.06 -33.49
C SER A 341 32.79 4.12 -32.91
N GLU A 342 32.97 2.80 -33.06
CA GLU A 342 32.28 1.80 -32.25
C GLU A 342 32.90 1.75 -30.84
N PRO A 343 32.12 1.61 -29.75
CA PRO A 343 32.69 1.27 -28.45
C PRO A 343 33.28 -0.14 -28.52
N PRO A 344 34.41 -0.43 -27.83
CA PRO A 344 35.06 -1.71 -27.93
C PRO A 344 34.09 -2.82 -27.51
N ALA A 345 33.85 -3.77 -28.41
CA ALA A 345 33.13 -5.00 -28.13
C ALA A 345 33.84 -5.71 -26.96
N GLY A 346 33.22 -5.63 -25.78
CA GLY A 346 33.66 -6.32 -24.58
C GLY A 346 33.79 -7.81 -24.88
N THR A 347 35.02 -8.30 -24.80
CA THR A 347 35.38 -9.70 -24.87
C THR A 347 34.58 -10.50 -23.84
N GLY A 348 34.08 -11.66 -24.27
CA GLY A 348 33.15 -12.48 -23.51
C GLY A 348 33.67 -12.86 -22.12
N THR A 349 32.80 -12.72 -21.12
CA THR A 349 32.97 -13.37 -19.83
C THR A 349 32.69 -14.87 -19.99
N LEU A 350 33.76 -15.64 -20.16
CA LEU A 350 33.81 -17.06 -19.85
C LEU A 350 33.51 -17.24 -18.37
N HIS A 351 32.44 -17.97 -18.09
CA HIS A 351 32.12 -18.46 -16.75
C HIS A 351 33.00 -19.70 -16.49
N THR A 352 33.99 -19.58 -15.61
CA THR A 352 34.69 -20.74 -15.04
C THR A 352 34.50 -20.69 -13.52
N PRO A 353 33.94 -21.74 -12.89
CA PRO A 353 33.79 -21.76 -11.44
C PRO A 353 35.16 -22.04 -10.80
N VAL A 354 35.63 -21.14 -9.94
CA VAL A 354 36.80 -21.40 -9.10
C VAL A 354 36.31 -21.91 -7.75
N ALA A 355 36.74 -23.13 -7.44
CA ALA A 355 36.49 -23.83 -6.19
C ALA A 355 37.14 -23.12 -4.99
N GLU A 356 36.46 -23.19 -3.84
CA GLU A 356 36.95 -22.77 -2.53
C GLU A 356 38.23 -23.53 -2.12
N PRO A 357 39.12 -22.88 -1.37
CA PRO A 357 39.92 -23.56 -0.37
C PRO A 357 39.46 -23.20 1.05
N SER A 358 39.39 -24.23 1.88
CA SER A 358 39.02 -24.25 3.29
C SER A 358 40.03 -23.57 4.23
N GLU A 359 39.47 -22.98 5.30
CA GLU A 359 40.02 -22.74 6.64
C GLU A 359 41.26 -21.84 6.84
N SER A 360 41.07 -20.69 7.53
CA SER A 360 41.36 -20.61 8.99
C SER A 360 41.16 -19.20 9.57
N THR A 361 40.57 -19.21 10.76
CA THR A 361 40.45 -18.18 11.81
C THR A 361 41.48 -17.04 11.83
N ILE A 362 41.02 -15.78 11.87
CA ILE A 362 41.50 -14.71 12.79
C ILE A 362 40.44 -13.61 12.94
N ARG A 363 40.05 -13.36 14.20
CA ARG A 363 39.16 -12.27 14.67
C ARG A 363 39.74 -10.89 14.35
N ARG A 364 38.94 -9.94 13.85
CA ARG A 364 39.20 -8.50 14.06
C ARG A 364 37.92 -7.71 14.34
N ARG A 365 38.01 -6.93 15.42
CA ARG A 365 37.00 -6.11 16.08
C ARG A 365 36.56 -4.90 15.24
N SER A 366 35.29 -4.54 15.41
CA SER A 366 34.69 -3.26 15.08
C SER A 366 35.24 -2.12 15.95
N ILE A 367 35.50 -0.96 15.34
CA ILE A 367 35.65 0.32 16.04
C ILE A 367 34.90 1.38 15.22
N LEU A 368 33.81 1.89 15.81
CA LEU A 368 33.17 3.15 15.45
C LEU A 368 34.06 4.32 15.91
N LYS A 369 34.12 5.39 15.12
CA LYS A 369 34.61 6.70 15.60
C LYS A 369 33.53 7.76 15.40
N THR A 370 33.27 8.40 16.53
CA THR A 370 32.54 9.65 16.88
C THR A 370 31.92 10.48 15.77
#